data_AF-A0A921ZVY0-F1
#
_entry.id   AF-A0A921ZVY0-F1
#
_cell.length_a   1.000
_cell.length_b   1.000
_cell.length_c   1.000
_cell.angle_alpha   90.00
_cell.angle_beta   90.00
_cell.angle_gamma   90.00
#
_symmetry.space_group_name_H-M   'P 1'
#
loop_
_entity.id
_entity.type
_entity.pdbx_description
1 polymer ?
#
loop_
_entity_poly.entity_id
_entity_poly.type
_entity_poly.pdbx_seq_one_letter_code
_entity_poly.pdbx_strand_id
1 'polypeptide(L)'
;MKYSKHNHVYRYQAVLLRERFDKHVKEPDMRKAVELLKAGEEELFLNQHPIPKYFATSPGGVAYERVVTPPDWVLDYWHPLEKAQYPEYFKRREERKKEFIAMWEKEYGKEDPKEKHH
;
A
#
# COMPACT_ATOMS: atom_id res chain seq x y z
N MET A 1 -11.58 24.75 -7.98
CA MET A 1 -12.63 23.79 -8.40
C MET A 1 -13.66 23.69 -7.27
N LYS A 2 -14.97 23.91 -7.52
CA LYS A 2 -15.97 23.82 -6.45
C LYS A 2 -16.31 22.36 -6.16
N TYR A 3 -15.99 21.87 -4.96
CA TYR A 3 -16.35 20.52 -4.51
C TYR A 3 -17.83 20.24 -4.74
N SER A 4 -18.13 19.12 -5.40
CA SER A 4 -19.51 18.68 -5.59
C SER A 4 -19.71 17.26 -5.09
N LYS A 5 -20.78 17.08 -4.30
CA LYS A 5 -21.28 15.78 -3.89
C LYS A 5 -22.11 15.10 -4.99
N HIS A 6 -22.54 15.87 -6.00
CA HIS A 6 -23.39 15.39 -7.09
C HIS A 6 -22.55 14.93 -8.26
N ASN A 7 -22.79 13.69 -8.69
CA ASN A 7 -22.00 13.03 -9.74
C ASN A 7 -21.96 13.82 -11.06
N HIS A 8 -23.08 14.38 -11.52
CA HIS A 8 -23.13 15.11 -12.80
C HIS A 8 -22.25 16.37 -12.80
N VAL A 9 -22.28 17.15 -11.72
CA VAL A 9 -21.42 18.33 -11.56
C VAL A 9 -19.95 17.93 -11.47
N TYR A 10 -19.64 16.87 -10.70
CA TYR A 10 -18.29 16.33 -10.61
C TYR A 10 -17.77 15.92 -11.98
N ARG A 11 -18.56 15.15 -12.75
CA ARG A 11 -18.18 14.69 -14.09
C ARG A 11 -17.89 15.85 -15.04
N TYR A 12 -18.75 16.86 -15.06
CA TYR A 12 -18.55 18.05 -15.88
C TYR A 12 -17.22 18.77 -15.54
N GLN A 13 -16.97 19.04 -14.26
CA GLN A 13 -15.74 19.71 -13.83
C GLN A 13 -14.49 18.84 -14.04
N ALA A 14 -14.58 17.52 -13.86
CA ALA A 14 -13.48 16.60 -14.10
C ALA A 14 -13.05 16.57 -15.57
N VAL A 15 -14.00 16.67 -16.51
CA VAL A 15 -13.70 16.76 -17.95
C VAL A 15 -13.00 18.09 -18.27
N LEU A 16 -13.48 19.22 -17.75
CA LEU A 16 -12.82 20.52 -17.92
C LEU A 16 -11.40 20.52 -17.34
N LEU A 17 -11.20 19.89 -16.18
CA LEU A 17 -9.87 19.77 -15.58
C LEU A 17 -8.97 18.88 -16.44
N ARG A 18 -9.48 17.76 -16.96
CA ARG A 18 -8.72 16.88 -17.84
C ARG A 18 -8.30 17.59 -19.14
N GLU A 19 -9.19 18.39 -19.73
CA GLU A 19 -8.87 19.21 -20.90
C GLU A 19 -7.70 20.18 -20.63
N ARG A 20 -7.61 20.76 -19.42
CA ARG A 20 -6.47 21.61 -19.02
C ARG A 20 -5.16 20.83 -19.02
N PHE A 21 -5.16 19.60 -18.49
CA PHE A 21 -3.97 18.74 -18.54
C PHE A 21 -3.62 18.39 -19.99
N ASP A 22 -4.60 17.99 -20.80
CA ASP A 22 -4.40 17.56 -22.19
C ASP A 22 -3.77 18.67 -23.07
N LYS A 23 -4.04 19.96 -22.78
CA LYS A 23 -3.42 21.11 -23.47
C LYS A 23 -1.89 21.17 -23.32
N HIS A 24 -1.35 20.68 -22.21
CA HIS A 24 0.08 20.76 -21.88
C HIS A 24 0.79 19.39 -21.87
N VAL A 25 0.13 18.31 -22.30
CA VAL A 25 0.71 16.95 -22.32
C VAL A 25 1.98 16.85 -23.18
N LYS A 26 2.06 17.62 -24.27
CA LYS A 26 3.16 17.57 -25.24
C LYS A 26 4.12 18.76 -25.13
N GLU A 27 4.27 19.37 -23.96
CA GLU A 27 5.25 20.44 -23.76
C GLU A 27 6.67 19.86 -23.83
N PRO A 28 7.51 20.26 -24.82
CA PRO A 28 8.86 19.72 -24.96
C PRO A 28 9.88 20.35 -23.99
N ASP A 29 9.59 21.54 -23.47
CA ASP A 29 10.48 22.25 -22.56
C ASP A 29 10.26 21.83 -21.10
N MET A 30 11.25 21.12 -20.55
CA MET A 30 11.20 20.63 -19.18
C MET A 30 11.17 21.75 -18.13
N ARG A 31 11.72 22.93 -18.41
CA ARG A 31 11.68 24.05 -17.45
C ARG A 31 10.25 24.55 -17.28
N LYS A 32 9.56 24.74 -18.41
CA LYS A 32 8.15 25.12 -18.42
C LYS A 32 7.26 24.03 -17.81
N ALA A 33 7.56 22.76 -18.06
CA ALA A 33 6.83 21.65 -17.45
C ALA A 33 6.92 21.67 -15.91
N VAL A 34 8.12 21.94 -15.35
CA VAL A 34 8.32 22.06 -13.90
C VAL A 34 7.61 23.31 -13.34
N GLU A 35 7.66 24.44 -14.03
CA GLU A 35 6.94 25.65 -13.62
C GLU A 35 5.42 25.41 -13.61
N LEU A 36 4.88 24.76 -14.63
CA LEU A 36 3.46 24.39 -14.70
C LEU A 36 3.07 23.40 -13.60
N LEU A 37 3.93 22.43 -13.30
CA LEU A 37 3.70 21.48 -12.20
C LEU A 37 3.62 22.22 -10.87
N LYS A 38 4.59 23.10 -10.58
CA LYS A 38 4.63 23.88 -9.34
C LYS A 38 3.40 24.77 -9.20
N ALA A 39 3.00 25.46 -10.27
CA ALA A 39 1.78 26.28 -10.28
C ALA A 39 0.52 25.42 -10.04
N GLY A 40 0.48 24.20 -10.58
CA GLY A 40 -0.62 23.26 -10.37
C GLY A 40 -0.69 22.72 -8.93
N GLU A 41 0.46 22.44 -8.31
CA GLU A 41 0.54 22.04 -6.89
C GLU A 41 0.11 23.17 -5.95
N GLU A 42 0.52 24.41 -6.24
CA GLU A 42 0.08 25.61 -5.50
C GLU A 42 -1.44 25.82 -5.65
N GLU A 43 -1.99 25.72 -6.87
CA GLU A 43 -3.44 25.77 -7.10
C GLU A 43 -4.18 24.68 -6.33
N LEU A 44 -3.66 23.45 -6.32
CA LEU A 44 -4.25 22.33 -5.61
C LEU A 44 -4.24 22.58 -4.10
N PHE A 45 -3.11 23.01 -3.54
CA PHE A 45 -2.96 23.27 -2.11
C PHE A 45 -3.92 24.36 -1.61
N LEU A 46 -4.09 25.45 -2.36
CA LEU A 46 -5.00 26.54 -1.99
C LEU A 46 -6.47 26.13 -2.11
N ASN A 47 -6.80 25.25 -3.05
CA ASN A 47 -8.17 24.86 -3.32
C ASN A 47 -8.59 23.56 -2.62
N GLN A 48 -7.70 22.79 -1.99
CA GLN A 48 -7.98 21.46 -1.44
C GLN A 48 -9.12 21.47 -0.41
N HIS A 49 -9.89 20.39 -0.33
CA HIS A 49 -11.00 20.29 0.62
C HIS A 49 -10.41 20.06 2.02
N PRO A 50 -10.86 20.77 3.07
CA PRO A 50 -10.35 20.56 4.42
C PRO A 50 -10.54 19.12 4.94
N ILE A 51 -11.56 18.41 4.45
CA ILE A 51 -11.85 17.01 4.84
C ILE A 51 -12.00 16.15 3.59
N PRO A 52 -10.90 15.75 2.93
CA PRO A 52 -10.96 14.90 1.74
C PRO A 52 -11.71 13.59 2.01
N LYS A 53 -12.34 13.05 0.97
CA LYS A 53 -12.97 11.74 1.05
C LYS A 53 -11.91 10.65 0.97
N TYR A 54 -11.70 9.94 2.06
CA TYR A 54 -10.87 8.72 2.11
C TYR A 54 -11.71 7.47 1.85
N PHE A 55 -11.08 6.43 1.30
CA PHE A 55 -11.68 5.10 1.27
C PHE A 55 -11.63 4.51 2.68
N ALA A 56 -12.56 3.61 3.00
CA ALA A 56 -12.69 3.10 4.37
C ALA A 56 -11.39 2.47 4.88
N THR A 57 -10.70 1.69 4.05
CA THR A 57 -9.50 0.93 4.42
C THR A 57 -8.19 1.62 4.06
N SER A 58 -8.22 2.77 3.37
CA SER A 58 -7.00 3.54 3.09
C SER A 58 -6.50 4.25 4.36
N PRO A 59 -5.21 4.63 4.45
CA PRO A 59 -4.73 5.50 5.52
C PRO A 59 -5.61 6.74 5.69
N GLY A 60 -5.98 7.06 6.94
CA GLY A 60 -6.94 8.15 7.25
C GLY A 60 -8.42 7.79 7.05
N GLY A 61 -8.73 6.59 6.58
CA GLY A 61 -10.08 6.06 6.47
C GLY A 61 -10.65 5.55 7.80
N VAL A 62 -11.97 5.51 7.91
CA VAL A 62 -12.70 5.09 9.14
C VAL A 62 -12.49 3.61 9.54
N ALA A 63 -11.97 2.79 8.64
CA ALA A 63 -11.69 1.37 8.85
C ALA A 63 -10.21 1.03 8.61
N TYR A 64 -9.34 2.03 8.55
CA TYR A 64 -7.90 1.83 8.44
C TYR A 64 -7.41 1.01 9.64
N GLU A 65 -6.68 -0.07 9.36
CA GLU A 65 -6.13 -1.00 10.38
C GLU A 65 -7.15 -1.50 11.40
N ARG A 66 -8.45 -1.51 11.05
CA ARG A 66 -9.51 -1.99 11.95
C ARG A 66 -9.32 -3.46 12.35
N VAL A 67 -8.78 -4.26 11.43
CA VAL A 67 -8.47 -5.67 11.67
C VAL A 67 -6.96 -5.81 11.75
N VAL A 68 -6.48 -6.18 12.94
CA VAL A 68 -5.08 -6.50 13.16
C VAL A 68 -4.90 -7.99 12.93
N THR A 69 -4.18 -8.35 11.87
CA THR A 69 -3.80 -9.75 11.59
C THR A 69 -2.50 -10.06 12.34
N PRO A 70 -2.52 -10.96 13.35
CA PRO A 70 -1.29 -11.34 14.05
C PRO A 70 -0.32 -12.02 13.07
N PRO A 71 0.99 -11.85 13.26
CA PRO A 71 1.96 -12.51 12.39
C PRO A 71 1.92 -14.02 12.61
N ASP A 72 2.20 -14.78 11.54
CA ASP A 72 2.02 -16.24 11.52
C ASP A 72 2.77 -16.95 12.66
N TRP A 73 4.01 -16.54 12.95
CA TRP A 73 4.88 -17.15 13.95
C TRP A 73 4.29 -17.19 15.37
N VAL A 74 3.28 -16.37 15.69
CA VAL A 74 2.60 -16.39 17.01
C VAL A 74 2.04 -17.77 17.35
N LEU A 75 1.55 -18.47 16.34
CA LEU A 75 0.98 -19.81 16.47
C LEU A 75 2.01 -20.88 16.86
N ASP A 76 3.31 -20.60 16.75
CA ASP A 76 4.37 -21.53 17.20
C ASP A 76 4.44 -21.61 18.72
N TYR A 77 3.96 -20.57 19.42
CA TYR A 77 3.91 -20.50 20.88
C TYR A 77 2.68 -21.18 21.49
N TRP A 78 1.75 -21.69 20.67
CA TRP A 78 0.56 -22.38 21.17
C TRP A 78 0.90 -23.64 21.97
N HIS A 79 0.08 -23.93 22.99
CA HIS A 79 0.26 -25.12 23.80
C HIS A 79 0.04 -26.39 22.95
N PRO A 80 0.78 -27.49 23.16
CA PRO A 80 0.62 -28.71 22.35
C PRO A 80 -0.81 -29.25 22.29
N LEU A 81 -1.59 -29.09 23.37
CA LEU A 81 -3.01 -29.49 23.38
C LEU A 81 -3.87 -28.65 22.43
N GLU A 82 -3.60 -27.35 22.30
CA GLU A 82 -4.30 -26.45 21.37
C GLU A 82 -3.89 -26.77 19.92
N LYS A 83 -2.62 -27.13 19.70
CA LYS A 83 -2.15 -27.59 18.38
C LYS A 83 -2.76 -28.92 17.99
N ALA A 84 -2.93 -29.84 18.95
CA ALA A 84 -3.54 -31.14 18.74
C ALA A 84 -5.01 -31.07 18.29
N GLN A 85 -5.69 -29.95 18.55
CA GLN A 85 -7.04 -29.69 18.02
C GLN A 85 -7.06 -29.52 16.50
N TYR A 86 -5.95 -29.11 15.88
CA TYR A 86 -5.85 -28.81 14.44
C TYR A 86 -4.70 -29.60 13.77
N PRO A 87 -4.72 -30.94 13.79
CA PRO A 87 -3.59 -31.77 13.40
C PRO A 87 -3.17 -31.58 11.94
N GLU A 88 -4.15 -31.53 11.02
CA GLU A 88 -3.89 -31.36 9.58
C GLU A 88 -3.28 -29.99 9.24
N TYR A 89 -3.71 -28.94 9.95
CA TYR A 89 -3.19 -27.59 9.74
C TYR A 89 -1.72 -27.49 10.17
N PHE A 90 -1.40 -27.97 11.37
CA PHE A 90 -0.02 -27.92 11.88
C PHE A 90 0.91 -28.85 11.11
N LYS A 91 0.45 -30.01 10.64
CA LYS A 91 1.24 -30.90 9.77
C LYS A 91 1.68 -30.20 8.48
N ARG A 92 0.72 -29.61 7.74
CA ARG A 92 1.00 -28.86 6.50
C ARG A 92 1.87 -27.64 6.74
N ARG A 93 1.78 -27.04 7.92
CA ARG A 93 2.60 -25.89 8.27
C ARG A 93 4.07 -26.27 8.47
N GLU A 94 4.34 -27.37 9.18
CA GLU A 94 5.71 -27.84 9.38
C GLU A 94 6.37 -28.25 8.05
N GLU A 95 5.59 -28.77 7.10
CA GLU A 95 6.05 -28.97 5.72
C GLU A 95 6.46 -27.64 5.06
N ARG A 96 5.60 -26.62 5.10
CA ARG A 96 5.88 -25.29 4.53
C ARG A 96 7.08 -24.58 5.17
N LYS A 97 7.31 -24.76 6.47
CA LYS A 97 8.51 -24.21 7.15
C LYS A 97 9.79 -24.82 6.58
N LYS A 98 9.81 -26.13 6.33
CA LYS A 98 10.96 -26.80 5.71
C LYS A 98 11.20 -26.33 4.29
N GLU A 99 10.13 -26.15 3.51
CA GLU A 99 10.20 -25.60 2.16
C GLU A 99 10.78 -24.18 2.17
N PHE A 100 10.35 -23.34 3.11
CA PHE A 100 10.86 -21.98 3.28
C PHE A 100 12.36 -21.96 3.59
N ILE A 101 12.83 -22.79 4.52
CA ILE A 101 14.26 -22.89 4.86
C ILE A 101 15.07 -23.37 3.65
N ALA A 102 14.59 -24.40 2.93
CA ALA A 102 15.27 -24.90 1.74
C ALA A 102 15.32 -23.86 0.61
N MET A 103 14.27 -23.08 0.42
CA MET A 103 14.24 -21.95 -0.52
C MET A 103 15.23 -20.87 -0.10
N TRP A 104 15.25 -20.49 1.17
CA TRP A 104 16.17 -19.48 1.72
C TRP A 104 17.64 -19.87 1.55
N GLU A 105 18.01 -21.11 1.92
CA GLU A 105 19.37 -21.63 1.74
C GLU A 105 19.79 -21.66 0.26
N LYS A 106 18.85 -21.83 -0.66
CA LYS A 106 19.10 -21.82 -2.10
C LYS A 106 19.32 -20.41 -2.64
N GLU A 107 18.52 -19.43 -2.20
CA GLU A 107 18.59 -18.06 -2.71
C GLU A 107 19.77 -17.27 -2.11
N TYR A 108 20.02 -17.44 -0.82
CA TYR A 108 20.99 -16.62 -0.08
C TYR A 108 22.23 -17.42 0.37
N GLY A 109 22.26 -18.73 0.14
CA GLY A 109 23.32 -19.61 0.63
C GLY A 109 23.14 -19.93 2.12
N LYS A 110 24.07 -20.72 2.66
CA LYS A 110 24.15 -20.98 4.10
C LYS A 110 24.91 -19.85 4.76
N GLU A 111 24.46 -19.45 5.96
CA GLU A 111 25.16 -18.44 6.77
C GLU A 111 26.64 -18.81 6.94
N ASP A 112 27.53 -17.91 6.53
CA ASP A 112 28.96 -18.08 6.75
C ASP A 112 29.25 -18.06 8.26
N PRO A 113 29.99 -19.04 8.81
CA PRO A 113 30.28 -19.12 10.25
C PRO A 113 31.01 -17.89 10.81
N LYS A 114 31.59 -17.05 9.94
CA LYS A 114 32.36 -15.85 10.30
C LYS A 114 31.49 -14.61 10.55
N GLU A 115 30.24 -14.57 10.09
CA GLU A 115 29.33 -13.43 10.29
C GLU A 115 28.48 -13.55 11.57
N LYS A 116 28.63 -14.64 12.34
CA LYS A 116 27.90 -14.88 13.60
C LYS A 116 28.39 -14.07 14.81
N HIS A 117 29.37 -13.17 14.61
CA HIS A 117 29.92 -12.31 15.65
C HIS A 117 29.55 -10.84 15.39
N HIS A 118 28.33 -10.46 15.73
CA HIS A 118 27.94 -9.08 16.00
C HIS A 118 26.96 -9.04 17.16
#